data_AF-A0A423TYR3-F1
#
_entry.id   AF-A0A423TYR3-F1
#
_cell.length_a   1.000
_cell.length_b   1.000
_cell.length_c   1.000
_cell.angle_alpha   90.00
_cell.angle_beta   90.00
_cell.angle_gamma   90.00
#
_symmetry.space_group_name_H-M   'P 1'
#
loop_
_entity.id
_entity.type
_entity.pdbx_description
1 polymer ?
#
loop_
_entity_poly.entity_id
_entity_poly.type
_entity_poly.pdbx_seq_one_letter_code
_entity_poly.pdbx_strand_id
1 'polypeptide(L)'
;MADSSPTPRILMIDPSLVFRPEEAIKKSGWHFRNFPEDSDDPQLKKVKETYVKMHTYQTLDYVKKKHEHWRKFDKFEATILEALQKLNALVDESDPDVSVPNIVHAFQTAERIRAAPDKDWLQLTGLIHDLGKVMAFYGEPQFSTVGDTFVVGCEVGKSVVYRDTTFHDNPDMKDPKLKDLTNLSFWTKIDGDRTRE
;
A
#
# COMPACT_ATOMS: atom_id res chain seq x y z
N MET A 1 -31.26 27.40 -21.96
CA MET A 1 -30.74 26.32 -22.82
C MET A 1 -29.49 25.81 -22.16
N ALA A 2 -29.48 24.57 -21.69
CA ALA A 2 -28.35 23.99 -20.99
C ALA A 2 -27.22 23.74 -21.98
N ASP A 3 -26.02 24.20 -21.64
CA ASP A 3 -24.78 23.98 -22.38
C ASP A 3 -24.53 22.47 -22.48
N SER A 4 -24.57 21.96 -23.72
CA SER A 4 -24.39 20.55 -24.07
C SER A 4 -22.96 20.25 -24.51
N SER A 5 -21.98 21.01 -24.04
CA SER A 5 -20.58 20.75 -24.35
C SER A 5 -20.14 19.39 -23.74
N PRO A 6 -19.59 18.46 -24.54
CA PRO A 6 -19.17 17.16 -24.04
C PRO A 6 -17.99 17.34 -23.09
N THR A 7 -18.11 16.79 -21.88
CA THR A 7 -17.03 16.72 -20.89
C THR A 7 -15.79 16.13 -21.54
N PRO A 8 -14.62 16.78 -21.49
CA PRO A 8 -13.42 16.26 -22.14
C PRO A 8 -13.10 14.88 -21.56
N ARG A 9 -13.08 13.86 -22.43
CA ARG A 9 -12.68 12.51 -22.06
C ARG A 9 -11.23 12.55 -21.59
N ILE A 10 -11.03 12.40 -20.28
CA ILE A 10 -9.69 12.23 -19.72
C ILE A 10 -9.20 10.84 -20.14
N LEU A 11 -8.41 10.80 -21.21
CA LEU A 11 -7.58 9.64 -21.56
C LEU A 11 -6.46 9.54 -20.53
N MET A 12 -6.77 9.00 -19.35
CA MET A 12 -5.73 8.62 -18.39
C MET A 12 -5.08 7.34 -18.95
N ILE A 13 -4.01 7.51 -19.71
CA ILE A 13 -3.10 6.41 -20.02
C ILE A 13 -2.55 5.96 -18.67
N ASP A 14 -2.90 4.75 -18.24
CA ASP A 14 -2.28 4.12 -17.09
C ASP A 14 -0.82 3.79 -17.47
N PRO A 15 0.16 4.57 -16.99
CA PRO A 15 1.56 4.38 -17.38
C PRO A 15 2.09 3.03 -16.91
N SER A 16 1.44 2.41 -15.91
CA SER A 16 1.82 1.08 -15.43
C SER A 16 1.65 0.04 -16.53
N LEU A 17 0.67 0.18 -17.44
CA LEU A 17 0.47 -0.77 -18.55
C LEU A 17 1.67 -0.86 -19.48
N VAL A 18 2.45 0.23 -19.62
CA VAL A 18 3.64 0.30 -20.48
C VAL A 18 4.86 -0.31 -19.80
N PHE A 19 4.95 -0.20 -18.47
CA PHE A 19 6.12 -0.62 -17.68
C PHE A 19 5.83 -1.79 -16.73
N ARG A 20 4.82 -2.59 -17.09
CA ARG A 20 4.35 -3.73 -16.31
C ARG A 20 5.47 -4.77 -16.13
N PRO A 21 5.87 -5.09 -14.90
CA PRO A 21 7.04 -5.92 -14.65
C PRO A 21 6.80 -7.41 -14.94
N GLU A 22 5.56 -7.84 -15.15
CA GLU A 22 5.16 -9.26 -15.26
C GLU A 22 5.95 -10.00 -16.34
N GLU A 23 6.18 -9.39 -17.50
CA GLU A 23 6.95 -10.00 -18.59
C GLU A 23 8.45 -10.10 -18.27
N ALA A 24 9.00 -9.12 -17.55
CA ALA A 24 10.38 -9.16 -17.08
C ALA A 24 10.57 -10.22 -15.98
N ILE A 25 9.60 -10.34 -15.06
CA ILE A 25 9.58 -11.35 -14.00
C ILE A 25 9.52 -12.75 -14.61
N LYS A 26 8.58 -13.00 -15.54
CA LYS A 26 8.47 -14.29 -16.26
C LYS A 26 9.77 -14.69 -16.92
N LYS A 27 10.48 -13.76 -17.57
CA LYS A 27 11.76 -14.02 -18.25
C LYS A 27 12.92 -14.29 -17.29
N SER A 28 12.89 -13.70 -16.09
CA SER A 28 13.95 -13.87 -15.10
C SER A 28 13.93 -15.23 -14.39
N GLY A 29 12.78 -15.92 -14.39
CA GLY A 29 12.55 -17.12 -13.58
C GLY A 29 12.48 -16.85 -12.07
N TRP A 30 12.65 -15.61 -11.64
CA TRP A 30 12.57 -15.21 -10.24
C TRP A 30 11.10 -15.06 -9.81
N HIS A 31 10.80 -15.46 -8.58
CA HIS A 31 9.44 -15.38 -8.02
C HIS A 31 9.48 -14.34 -6.91
N PHE A 32 9.00 -13.14 -7.23
CA PHE A 32 8.92 -12.01 -6.33
C PHE A 32 7.59 -12.03 -5.58
N ARG A 33 7.55 -11.55 -4.34
CA ARG A 33 6.33 -11.43 -3.51
C ARG A 33 5.61 -12.77 -3.33
N ASN A 34 6.35 -13.77 -2.87
CA ASN A 34 5.77 -15.05 -2.51
C ASN A 34 5.24 -15.02 -1.07
N PHE A 35 3.95 -15.33 -0.90
CA PHE A 35 3.25 -15.35 0.38
C PHE A 35 2.68 -16.75 0.64
N PRO A 36 3.53 -17.76 0.90
CA PRO A 36 3.04 -19.08 1.24
C PRO A 36 2.22 -19.02 2.54
N GLU A 37 1.15 -19.82 2.60
CA GLU A 37 0.35 -19.93 3.82
C GLU A 37 1.18 -20.56 4.96
N ASP A 38 1.89 -21.64 4.66
CA ASP A 38 2.76 -22.31 5.61
C ASP A 38 4.22 -22.21 5.13
N SER A 39 5.08 -21.66 5.98
CA SER A 39 6.51 -21.56 5.73
C SER A 39 7.26 -21.71 7.05
N ASP A 40 8.39 -22.41 7.03
CA ASP A 40 9.31 -22.49 8.16
C ASP A 40 10.33 -21.35 8.22
N ASP A 41 10.40 -20.53 7.16
CA ASP A 41 11.27 -19.37 7.10
C ASP A 41 10.87 -18.33 8.16
N PRO A 42 11.79 -17.93 9.07
CA PRO A 42 11.51 -16.92 10.09
C PRO A 42 11.05 -15.56 9.53
N GLN A 43 11.56 -15.13 8.38
CA GLN A 43 11.13 -13.89 7.73
C GLN A 43 9.69 -14.03 7.24
N LEU A 44 9.34 -15.12 6.56
CA LEU A 44 7.99 -15.33 6.06
C LEU A 44 6.97 -15.50 7.20
N LYS A 45 7.37 -16.10 8.33
CA LYS A 45 6.56 -16.12 9.56
C LYS A 45 6.30 -14.70 10.07
N LYS A 46 7.33 -13.87 10.14
CA LYS A 46 7.22 -12.46 10.56
C LYS A 46 6.31 -11.64 9.64
N VAL A 47 6.43 -11.86 8.32
CA VAL A 47 5.54 -11.27 7.31
C VAL A 47 4.09 -11.68 7.57
N LYS A 48 3.82 -12.98 7.71
CA LYS A 48 2.47 -13.47 8.00
C LYS A 48 1.92 -12.93 9.32
N GLU A 49 2.71 -12.88 10.39
CA GLU A 49 2.32 -12.28 11.67
C GLU A 49 1.98 -10.80 11.55
N THR A 50 2.72 -10.05 10.73
CA THR A 50 2.45 -8.63 10.46
C THR A 50 1.11 -8.46 9.76
N TYR A 51 0.82 -9.27 8.74
CA TYR A 51 -0.47 -9.27 8.05
C TYR A 51 -1.62 -9.75 8.93
N VAL A 52 -1.43 -10.76 9.79
CA VAL A 52 -2.44 -11.19 10.77
C VAL A 52 -2.83 -10.02 11.67
N LYS A 53 -1.85 -9.31 12.24
CA LYS A 53 -2.12 -8.14 13.10
C LYS A 53 -2.79 -7.02 12.30
N MET A 54 -2.32 -6.76 11.08
CA MET A 54 -2.91 -5.76 10.19
C MET A 54 -4.39 -6.06 9.94
N HIS A 55 -4.69 -7.26 9.47
CA HIS A 55 -6.04 -7.66 9.11
C HIS A 55 -6.97 -7.77 10.32
N THR A 56 -6.46 -8.06 11.52
CA THR A 56 -7.26 -8.05 12.75
C THR A 56 -7.60 -6.63 13.23
N TYR A 57 -6.64 -5.70 13.20
CA TYR A 57 -6.78 -4.39 13.86
C TYR A 57 -7.12 -3.22 12.94
N GLN A 58 -6.89 -3.33 11.63
CA GLN A 58 -7.26 -2.29 10.66
C GLN A 58 -8.78 -2.32 10.44
N THR A 59 -9.48 -1.50 11.22
CA THR A 59 -10.92 -1.23 11.12
C THR A 59 -11.18 0.18 10.62
N LEU A 60 -12.40 0.45 10.15
CA LEU A 60 -12.83 1.77 9.74
C LEU A 60 -12.64 2.82 10.86
N ASP A 61 -12.98 2.45 12.10
CA ASP A 61 -12.79 3.32 13.27
C ASP A 61 -11.30 3.55 13.58
N TYR A 62 -10.48 2.50 13.52
CA TYR A 62 -9.04 2.59 13.73
C TYR A 62 -8.40 3.55 12.73
N VAL A 63 -8.70 3.40 11.43
CA VAL A 63 -8.15 4.25 10.36
C VAL A 63 -8.59 5.70 10.54
N LYS A 64 -9.85 5.97 10.90
CA LYS A 64 -10.33 7.34 11.18
C LYS A 64 -9.53 7.99 12.33
N LYS A 65 -9.31 7.25 13.41
CA LYS A 65 -8.49 7.73 14.55
C LYS A 65 -7.04 7.98 14.14
N LYS A 66 -6.44 7.12 13.32
CA LYS A 66 -5.08 7.34 12.78
C LYS A 66 -5.01 8.58 11.90
N HIS A 67 -6.02 8.81 11.06
CA HIS A 67 -6.12 10.03 10.27
C HIS A 67 -6.20 11.28 11.17
N GLU A 68 -6.97 11.26 12.25
CA GLU A 68 -7.03 12.38 13.21
C GLU A 68 -5.70 12.59 13.95
N HIS A 69 -4.98 11.51 14.25
CA HIS A 69 -3.72 11.54 14.98
C HIS A 69 -2.54 12.07 14.14
N TRP A 70 -2.41 11.59 12.90
CA TRP A 70 -1.24 11.84 12.04
C TRP A 70 -1.36 13.09 11.16
N ARG A 71 -2.58 13.49 10.78
CA ARG A 71 -2.79 14.71 9.96
C ARG A 71 -2.50 16.02 10.69
N LYS A 72 -2.10 15.96 11.95
CA LYS A 72 -1.63 17.12 12.72
C LYS A 72 -0.20 17.51 12.38
N PHE A 73 0.60 16.59 11.84
CA PHE A 73 2.02 16.81 11.49
C PHE A 73 2.86 17.43 12.62
N ASP A 74 2.58 17.04 13.86
CA ASP A 74 3.13 17.61 15.10
C ASP A 74 4.09 16.66 15.84
N LYS A 75 4.54 15.58 15.18
CA LYS A 75 5.31 14.50 15.81
C LYS A 75 6.82 14.72 15.73
N PHE A 76 7.28 15.36 14.66
CA PHE A 76 8.67 15.76 14.47
C PHE A 76 8.79 16.75 13.32
N GLU A 77 9.94 17.42 13.25
CA GLU A 77 10.36 18.26 12.14
C GLU A 77 11.70 17.75 11.63
N ALA A 78 11.85 17.63 10.31
CA ALA A 78 13.08 17.19 9.67
C ALA A 78 13.08 17.58 8.19
N THR A 79 14.27 17.75 7.63
CA THR A 79 14.49 17.74 6.19
C THR A 79 14.25 16.33 5.62
N ILE A 80 14.06 16.24 4.30
CA ILE A 80 13.88 14.95 3.60
C ILE A 80 15.05 14.00 3.86
N LEU A 81 16.29 14.50 3.84
CA LEU A 81 17.48 13.67 4.05
C LEU A 81 17.57 13.15 5.50
N GLU A 82 17.22 13.98 6.48
CA GLU A 82 17.16 13.54 7.89
C GLU A 82 16.07 12.49 8.11
N ALA A 83 14.91 12.63 7.46
CA ALA A 83 13.85 11.62 7.49
C ALA A 83 14.31 10.31 6.84
N LEU A 84 15.00 10.36 5.69
CA LEU A 84 15.62 9.19 5.05
C LEU A 84 16.64 8.53 5.98
N GLN A 85 17.48 9.31 6.66
CA GLN A 85 18.49 8.78 7.58
C GLN A 85 17.88 8.01 8.74
N LYS A 86 16.69 8.40 9.24
CA LYS A 86 15.97 7.61 10.25
C LYS A 86 15.63 6.20 9.75
N LEU A 87 15.30 6.06 8.46
CA LEU A 87 14.99 4.76 7.84
C LEU A 87 16.20 3.81 7.77
N ASN A 88 17.42 4.23 8.14
CA ASN A 88 18.54 3.30 8.38
C ASN A 88 18.21 2.29 9.50
N ALA A 89 17.38 2.68 10.47
CA ALA A 89 17.05 1.85 11.62
C ALA A 89 15.74 1.05 11.45
N LEU A 90 15.16 1.06 10.25
CA LEU A 90 13.92 0.33 9.94
C LEU A 90 14.19 -0.79 8.94
N VAL A 91 13.81 -2.01 9.34
CA VAL A 91 13.61 -3.14 8.42
C VAL A 91 12.11 -3.40 8.35
N ASP A 92 11.57 -3.47 7.13
CA ASP A 92 10.16 -3.69 6.86
C ASP A 92 9.77 -5.14 7.20
N GLU A 93 8.84 -5.32 8.13
CA GLU A 93 8.39 -6.63 8.58
C GLU A 93 7.38 -7.30 7.66
N SER A 94 6.88 -6.59 6.66
CA SER A 94 5.87 -7.07 5.71
C SER A 94 6.45 -7.48 4.36
N ASP A 95 7.73 -7.19 4.11
CA ASP A 95 8.42 -7.48 2.86
C ASP A 95 9.01 -8.91 2.86
N PRO A 96 8.54 -9.82 1.98
CA PRO A 96 9.06 -11.18 1.91
C PRO A 96 10.39 -11.27 1.13
N ASP A 97 10.77 -10.24 0.39
CA ASP A 97 11.87 -10.25 -0.57
C ASP A 97 13.12 -9.52 -0.05
N VAL A 98 12.94 -8.60 0.90
CA VAL A 98 14.01 -7.68 1.33
C VAL A 98 14.13 -7.60 2.85
N SER A 99 15.36 -7.71 3.37
CA SER A 99 15.70 -7.55 4.79
C SER A 99 16.77 -6.47 5.06
N VAL A 100 16.98 -5.55 4.10
CA VAL A 100 17.91 -4.42 4.25
C VAL A 100 17.23 -3.20 4.88
N PRO A 101 18.00 -2.25 5.43
CA PRO A 101 17.45 -0.97 5.89
C PRO A 101 16.64 -0.26 4.80
N ASN A 102 15.47 0.29 5.16
CA ASN A 102 14.51 0.83 4.18
C ASN A 102 15.05 2.05 3.39
N ILE A 103 16.06 2.74 3.90
CA ILE A 103 16.77 3.78 3.14
C ILE A 103 17.48 3.21 1.89
N VAL A 104 17.98 1.98 1.94
CA VAL A 104 18.66 1.33 0.80
C VAL A 104 17.66 1.13 -0.33
N HIS A 105 16.45 0.66 0.01
CA HIS A 105 15.33 0.52 -0.92
C HIS A 105 14.93 1.87 -1.56
N ALA A 106 14.89 2.94 -0.79
CA ALA A 106 14.61 4.28 -1.31
C ALA A 106 15.62 4.71 -2.39
N PHE A 107 16.92 4.53 -2.15
CA PHE A 107 17.95 4.84 -3.15
C PHE A 107 17.93 3.89 -4.35
N GLN A 108 17.71 2.59 -4.14
CA GLN A 108 17.58 1.61 -5.24
C GLN A 108 16.43 1.97 -6.18
N THR A 109 15.29 2.37 -5.62
CA THR A 109 14.11 2.79 -6.38
C THR A 109 14.41 4.06 -7.18
N ALA A 110 14.96 5.08 -6.52
CA ALA A 110 15.31 6.35 -7.16
C ALA A 110 16.34 6.18 -8.29
N GLU A 111 17.42 5.44 -8.06
CA GLU A 111 18.47 5.21 -9.06
C GLU A 111 17.99 4.38 -10.24
N ARG A 112 17.11 3.41 -10.01
CA ARG A 112 16.53 2.62 -11.10
C ARG A 112 15.58 3.46 -11.96
N ILE A 113 14.82 4.37 -11.35
CA ILE A 113 14.01 5.34 -12.07
C ILE A 113 14.88 6.34 -12.82
N ARG A 114 16.02 6.76 -12.26
CA ARG A 114 16.97 7.69 -12.92
C ARG A 114 17.48 7.19 -14.26
N ALA A 115 17.50 5.87 -14.48
CA ALA A 115 17.82 5.28 -15.78
C ALA A 115 16.80 5.64 -16.88
N ALA A 116 15.60 6.12 -16.54
CA ALA A 116 14.65 6.77 -17.45
C ALA A 116 14.88 8.31 -17.38
N PRO A 117 15.66 8.89 -18.31
CA PRO A 117 16.36 10.15 -18.10
C PRO A 117 15.48 11.41 -18.19
N ASP A 118 14.20 11.30 -18.52
CA ASP A 118 13.32 12.42 -18.86
C ASP A 118 12.32 12.81 -17.75
N LYS A 119 12.39 12.20 -16.55
CA LYS A 119 11.42 12.41 -15.45
C LYS A 119 12.12 12.54 -14.09
N ASP A 120 12.78 13.67 -13.88
CA ASP A 120 13.45 14.00 -12.60
C ASP A 120 12.52 13.92 -11.37
N TRP A 121 11.29 14.41 -11.49
CA TRP A 121 10.27 14.32 -10.44
C TRP A 121 9.92 12.87 -10.07
N LEU A 122 10.03 11.94 -11.02
CA LEU A 122 9.77 10.52 -10.78
C LEU A 122 10.92 9.89 -9.98
N GLN A 123 12.14 10.36 -10.18
CA GLN A 123 13.31 9.95 -9.38
C GLN A 123 13.11 10.36 -7.92
N LEU A 124 12.72 11.62 -7.69
CA LEU A 124 12.40 12.11 -6.35
C LEU A 124 11.22 11.32 -5.74
N THR A 125 10.18 11.04 -6.53
CA THR A 125 9.03 10.22 -6.10
C THR A 125 9.50 8.86 -5.61
N GLY A 126 10.39 8.19 -6.34
CA GLY A 126 11.01 6.93 -5.92
C GLY A 126 11.81 7.06 -4.63
N LEU A 127 12.51 8.17 -4.43
CA LEU A 127 13.28 8.41 -3.20
C LEU A 127 12.38 8.60 -1.97
N ILE A 128 11.24 9.28 -2.13
CA ILE A 128 10.41 9.70 -0.99
C ILE A 128 9.18 8.80 -0.74
N HIS A 129 8.89 7.83 -1.63
CA HIS A 129 7.62 7.07 -1.59
C HIS A 129 7.35 6.39 -0.24
N ASP A 130 8.40 5.88 0.40
CA ASP A 130 8.33 5.15 1.66
C ASP A 130 8.65 5.99 2.90
N LEU A 131 8.80 7.31 2.77
CA LEU A 131 9.13 8.19 3.91
C LEU A 131 8.08 8.15 5.03
N GLY A 132 6.83 7.81 4.72
CA GLY A 132 5.78 7.63 5.74
C GLY A 132 6.15 6.58 6.79
N LYS A 133 7.06 5.65 6.49
CA LYS A 133 7.48 4.59 7.42
C LYS A 133 8.20 5.11 8.67
N VAL A 134 8.58 6.39 8.69
CA VAL A 134 9.06 7.06 9.92
C VAL A 134 8.08 6.96 11.08
N MET A 135 6.77 6.78 10.82
CA MET A 135 5.75 6.57 11.85
C MET A 135 6.09 5.44 12.83
N ALA A 136 6.82 4.39 12.38
CA ALA A 136 7.27 3.28 13.22
C ALA A 136 8.19 3.72 14.38
N PHE A 137 8.89 4.85 14.24
CA PHE A 137 9.75 5.41 15.30
C PHE A 137 9.00 6.30 16.29
N TYR A 138 7.72 6.58 16.03
CA TYR A 138 6.88 7.49 16.81
C TYR A 138 5.67 6.76 17.41
N GLY A 139 5.89 5.48 17.77
CA GLY A 139 4.92 4.66 18.53
C GLY A 139 3.95 3.86 17.68
N GLU A 140 4.04 3.90 16.34
CA GLU A 140 3.20 3.03 15.50
C GLU A 140 3.80 1.63 15.41
N PRO A 141 2.98 0.58 15.56
CA PRO A 141 3.40 -0.77 15.21
C PRO A 141 3.56 -0.88 13.69
N GLN A 142 4.43 -1.78 13.24
CA GLN A 142 4.69 -1.98 11.82
C GLN A 142 3.43 -2.37 11.03
N PHE A 143 2.52 -3.17 11.58
CA PHE A 143 1.26 -3.50 10.90
C PHE A 143 0.37 -2.27 10.59
N SER A 144 0.61 -1.14 11.26
CA SER A 144 -0.08 0.14 11.01
C SER A 144 0.76 1.13 10.20
N THR A 145 1.90 0.70 9.68
CA THR A 145 2.90 1.54 9.01
C THR A 145 3.32 1.00 7.65
N VAL A 146 3.49 -0.32 7.52
CA VAL A 146 4.00 -1.01 6.32
C VAL A 146 2.98 -2.01 5.77
N GLY A 147 3.30 -2.62 4.63
CA GLY A 147 2.54 -3.72 4.02
C GLY A 147 1.52 -3.29 2.97
N ASP A 148 0.93 -4.29 2.33
CA ASP A 148 -0.12 -4.08 1.34
C ASP A 148 -1.34 -3.45 1.98
N THR A 149 -1.92 -2.48 1.29
CA THR A 149 -3.12 -1.78 1.76
C THR A 149 -4.39 -2.42 1.21
N PHE A 150 -5.46 -2.33 1.99
CA PHE A 150 -6.80 -2.75 1.57
C PHE A 150 -7.83 -1.71 2.01
N VAL A 151 -9.01 -1.73 1.38
CA VAL A 151 -10.08 -0.78 1.69
C VAL A 151 -10.83 -1.26 2.93
N VAL A 152 -10.90 -0.40 3.95
CA VAL A 152 -11.73 -0.62 5.15
C VAL A 152 -13.16 -0.11 4.95
N GLY A 153 -14.11 -0.65 5.73
CA GLY A 153 -15.52 -0.25 5.65
C GLY A 153 -16.25 -0.79 4.41
N CYS A 154 -15.75 -1.85 3.79
CA CYS A 154 -16.41 -2.61 2.73
C CYS A 154 -15.99 -4.09 2.78
N GLU A 155 -16.53 -4.92 1.89
CA GLU A 155 -16.02 -6.29 1.68
C GLU A 155 -14.56 -6.28 1.21
N VAL A 156 -13.74 -7.18 1.77
CA VAL A 156 -12.33 -7.33 1.43
C VAL A 156 -12.16 -8.02 0.06
N GLY A 157 -11.42 -7.35 -0.82
CA GLY A 157 -11.14 -7.84 -2.18
C GLY A 157 -10.38 -9.17 -2.19
N LYS A 158 -10.66 -10.01 -3.21
CA LYS A 158 -10.11 -11.37 -3.32
C LYS A 158 -8.59 -11.45 -3.45
N SER A 159 -7.94 -10.39 -3.91
CA SER A 159 -6.49 -10.33 -4.13
C SER A 159 -5.70 -9.89 -2.90
N VAL A 160 -6.36 -9.57 -1.78
CA VAL A 160 -5.67 -9.19 -0.55
C VAL A 160 -4.86 -10.39 -0.04
N VAL A 161 -3.59 -10.14 0.29
CA VAL A 161 -2.66 -11.15 0.79
C VAL A 161 -3.25 -11.83 2.03
N TYR A 162 -3.18 -13.17 2.12
CA TYR A 162 -3.74 -13.96 3.23
C TYR A 162 -5.22 -13.71 3.57
N ARG A 163 -6.02 -13.18 2.65
CA ARG A 163 -7.43 -12.81 2.87
C ARG A 163 -8.23 -13.89 3.60
N ASP A 164 -8.13 -15.12 3.14
CA ASP A 164 -9.01 -16.20 3.58
C ASP A 164 -8.66 -16.73 4.99
N THR A 165 -7.45 -16.43 5.49
CA THR A 165 -6.93 -17.00 6.74
C THR A 165 -6.76 -15.98 7.87
N THR A 166 -6.77 -14.67 7.59
CA THR A 166 -6.29 -13.67 8.56
C THR A 166 -7.31 -12.61 9.02
N PHE A 167 -8.52 -12.61 8.45
CA PHE A 167 -9.56 -11.62 8.78
C PHE A 167 -10.60 -12.08 9.82
N HIS A 168 -10.48 -13.31 10.33
CA HIS A 168 -11.49 -13.95 11.19
C HIS A 168 -11.76 -13.20 12.52
N ASP A 169 -10.73 -12.52 13.03
CA ASP A 169 -10.81 -11.75 14.28
C ASP A 169 -11.12 -10.27 14.07
N ASN A 170 -11.20 -9.79 12.83
CA ASN A 170 -11.56 -8.40 12.56
C ASN A 170 -13.04 -8.15 12.90
N PRO A 171 -13.36 -7.17 13.76
CA PRO A 171 -14.75 -6.88 14.13
C PRO A 171 -15.57 -6.31 12.96
N ASP A 172 -14.98 -5.57 12.02
CA ASP A 172 -15.68 -5.03 10.85
C ASP A 172 -16.16 -6.18 9.94
N MET A 173 -15.46 -7.30 9.93
CA MET A 173 -15.85 -8.51 9.21
C MET A 173 -17.04 -9.23 9.84
N LYS A 174 -17.58 -8.72 10.95
CA LYS A 174 -18.79 -9.22 11.60
C LYS A 174 -19.95 -8.22 11.49
N ASP A 175 -19.69 -6.98 11.10
CA ASP A 175 -20.72 -5.94 10.94
C ASP A 175 -21.46 -6.08 9.59
N PRO A 176 -22.77 -6.41 9.58
CA PRO A 176 -23.55 -6.50 8.35
C PRO A 176 -23.60 -5.20 7.54
N LYS A 177 -23.48 -4.03 8.18
CA LYS A 177 -23.53 -2.72 7.51
C LYS A 177 -22.32 -2.46 6.62
N LEU A 178 -21.18 -3.08 6.93
CA LEU A 178 -19.95 -2.95 6.15
C LEU A 178 -19.85 -4.01 5.05
N LYS A 179 -20.64 -5.08 5.14
CA LYS A 179 -20.69 -6.16 4.13
C LYS A 179 -21.65 -5.90 2.99
N ASP A 180 -22.61 -5.01 3.19
CA ASP A 180 -23.64 -4.75 2.19
C ASP A 180 -23.09 -3.88 1.04
N LEU A 181 -22.70 -4.52 -0.06
CA LEU A 181 -22.27 -3.86 -1.30
C LEU A 181 -23.41 -3.10 -2.01
N THR A 182 -24.68 -3.34 -1.64
CA THR A 182 -25.83 -2.59 -2.14
C THR A 182 -26.12 -1.34 -1.32
N ASN A 183 -25.61 -1.29 -0.10
CA ASN A 183 -25.67 -0.17 0.82
C ASN A 183 -24.25 0.15 1.31
N LEU A 184 -23.40 0.56 0.37
CA LEU A 184 -22.08 1.11 0.63
C LEU A 184 -22.23 2.45 1.37
N SER A 185 -22.66 2.42 2.63
CA SER A 185 -22.95 3.59 3.46
C SER A 185 -21.74 4.55 3.58
N PHE A 186 -20.53 4.06 3.30
CA PHE A 186 -19.29 4.82 3.27
C PHE A 186 -18.70 5.05 1.87
N TRP A 187 -19.11 4.28 0.86
CA TRP A 187 -18.49 4.33 -0.47
C TRP A 187 -19.57 4.54 -1.54
N THR A 188 -19.34 5.43 -2.49
CA THR A 188 -20.30 5.58 -3.60
C THR A 188 -19.90 4.63 -4.73
N LYS A 189 -20.82 3.77 -5.16
CA LYS A 189 -20.61 2.96 -6.36
C LYS A 189 -20.49 3.90 -7.56
N ILE A 190 -19.38 3.81 -8.28
CA ILE A 190 -19.22 4.48 -9.57
C ILE A 190 -19.73 3.49 -10.61
N ASP A 191 -20.94 3.69 -11.11
CA ASP A 191 -21.48 2.90 -12.22
C ASP A 191 -20.69 3.24 -13.49
N GLY A 192 -19.80 2.34 -13.88
CA GLY A 192 -19.04 2.43 -15.12
C GLY A 192 -19.52 1.39 -16.11
N ASP A 193 -20.30 1.81 -17.10
CA ASP A 193 -20.18 1.21 -18.42
C ASP A 193 -18.77 1.58 -18.94
N ARG A 194 -17.80 0.74 -18.61
CA ARG A 194 -16.47 0.72 -19.24
C ARG A 194 -16.34 -0.47 -20.18
N THR A 195 -17.42 -0.87 -20.84
CA THR A 195 -17.32 -1.74 -22.00
C THR A 195 -17.14 -0.90 -23.28
N ARG A 196 -15.89 -0.90 -23.77
CA ARG A 196 -15.46 -0.80 -25.18
C ARG A 196 -15.91 0.42 -26.01
N GLU A 197 -14.95 1.28 -26.36
CA GLU A 197 -14.33 1.39 -27.70
C GLU A 197 -13.11 2.33 -27.63
#